data_AF-A0A1I4B232-F1
#
_entry.id   AF-A0A1I4B232-F1
#
_cell.length_a   1.000
_cell.length_b   1.000
_cell.length_c   1.000
_cell.angle_alpha   90.00
_cell.angle_beta   90.00
_cell.angle_gamma   90.00
#
_symmetry.space_group_name_H-M   'P 1'
#
loop_
_entity.id
_entity.type
_entity.pdbx_description
1 polymer ?
#
loop_
_entity_poly.entity_id
_entity_poly.type
_entity_poly.pdbx_seq_one_letter_code
_entity_poly.pdbx_strand_id
1 'polypeptide(L)'
;MRILVSIFLALVTALTACAASAPRADGSVPRLRADVLATLPHDTSAFTEGLELDGGTLYEGTGMVGSSEVRAGPPGAAPAVRAALPDPLFGEGITVVGTKLWQLTWQNGVAIERDAHTLTELRRVPYEGEGWGLCHQRDRLVMSNGSSRLTFRDPVTFAPLGTVTVHAGNQTFDQLNELECVGGDVYANVWQTDTILRIDAASGEVEALIDASGLLTDAQRQQADVLNGIAAVPGTDEFLLTGKYWPSLFRVKFVATS
;
A
#
# COMPACT_ATOMS: atom_id res chain seq x y z
N MET A 1 -64.28 -17.22 -43.86
CA MET A 1 -63.02 -16.71 -44.45
C MET A 1 -61.96 -16.80 -43.36
N ARG A 2 -61.36 -17.98 -43.17
CA ARG A 2 -60.07 -18.44 -43.69
C ARG A 2 -58.85 -17.77 -42.99
N ILE A 3 -58.19 -18.58 -42.13
CA ILE A 3 -56.72 -18.81 -41.97
C ILE A 3 -55.88 -17.55 -41.59
N LEU A 4 -54.92 -17.48 -40.65
CA LEU A 4 -53.87 -18.38 -40.17
C LEU A 4 -53.54 -18.09 -38.69
N VAL A 5 -53.37 -19.16 -37.91
CA VAL A 5 -52.61 -19.13 -36.65
C VAL A 5 -51.13 -19.34 -37.04
N SER A 6 -50.30 -18.32 -36.85
CA SER A 6 -48.85 -18.44 -37.01
C SER A 6 -48.24 -18.83 -35.66
N ILE A 7 -47.82 -20.09 -35.55
CA ILE A 7 -47.05 -20.59 -34.40
C ILE A 7 -45.59 -20.20 -34.65
N PHE A 8 -45.11 -19.16 -33.95
CA PHE A 8 -43.67 -18.89 -33.86
C PHE A 8 -43.08 -19.76 -32.76
N LEU A 9 -42.43 -20.86 -33.15
CA LEU A 9 -41.60 -21.65 -32.25
C LEU A 9 -40.23 -20.96 -32.15
N ALA A 10 -40.06 -20.09 -31.15
CA ALA A 10 -38.76 -19.51 -30.85
C ALA A 10 -37.94 -20.51 -30.01
N LEU A 11 -36.85 -20.98 -30.63
CA LEU A 11 -35.87 -21.90 -30.09
C LEU A 11 -35.17 -21.28 -28.86
N VAL A 12 -35.39 -21.83 -27.67
CA VAL A 12 -34.61 -21.46 -26.48
C VAL A 12 -33.27 -22.16 -26.56
N THR A 13 -32.24 -21.46 -27.07
CA THR A 13 -30.86 -21.89 -26.95
C THR A 13 -30.40 -21.65 -25.51
N ALA A 14 -30.30 -22.72 -24.72
CA ALA A 14 -29.64 -22.68 -23.43
C ALA A 14 -28.14 -22.43 -23.65
N LEU A 15 -27.71 -21.18 -23.45
CA LEU A 15 -26.30 -20.84 -23.27
C LEU A 15 -25.88 -21.39 -21.90
N THR A 16 -25.26 -22.56 -21.90
CA THR A 16 -24.48 -23.03 -20.76
C THR A 16 -23.31 -22.08 -20.57
N ALA A 17 -23.49 -21.11 -19.67
CA ALA A 17 -22.40 -20.29 -19.17
C ALA A 17 -21.39 -21.24 -18.51
N CYS A 18 -20.27 -21.49 -19.19
CA CYS A 18 -19.09 -22.01 -18.52
C CYS A 18 -18.71 -20.95 -17.49
N ALA A 19 -18.98 -21.24 -16.21
CA ALA A 19 -18.44 -20.46 -15.12
C ALA A 19 -16.91 -20.56 -15.25
N ALA A 20 -16.29 -19.50 -15.76
CA ALA A 20 -14.84 -19.36 -15.78
C ALA A 20 -14.38 -19.44 -14.32
N SER A 21 -13.81 -20.58 -13.97
CA SER A 21 -13.16 -20.76 -12.68
C SER A 21 -11.93 -19.87 -12.70
N ALA A 22 -11.78 -18.99 -11.70
CA ALA A 22 -10.55 -18.22 -11.53
C ALA A 22 -9.35 -19.18 -11.49
N PRO A 23 -8.26 -18.91 -12.23
CA PRO A 23 -7.07 -19.75 -12.18
C PRO A 23 -6.53 -19.75 -10.75
N ARG A 24 -6.31 -20.94 -10.19
CA ARG A 24 -5.57 -21.11 -8.94
C ARG A 24 -4.12 -20.76 -9.22
N ALA A 25 -3.56 -19.82 -8.46
CA ALA A 25 -2.12 -19.72 -8.30
C ALA A 25 -1.58 -21.12 -7.96
N ASP A 26 -0.57 -21.60 -8.68
CA ASP A 26 0.14 -22.82 -8.30
C ASP A 26 0.51 -22.69 -6.82
N GLY A 27 0.20 -23.73 -6.03
CA GLY A 27 0.29 -23.71 -4.56
C GLY A 27 1.71 -23.63 -3.98
N SER A 28 2.60 -22.85 -4.60
CA SER A 28 4.03 -22.73 -4.28
C SER A 28 4.39 -21.48 -3.47
N VAL A 29 3.59 -20.40 -3.54
CA VAL A 29 3.90 -19.18 -2.78
C VAL A 29 3.58 -19.40 -1.29
N PRO A 30 4.56 -19.25 -0.37
CA PRO A 30 4.35 -19.37 1.06
C PRO A 30 3.21 -18.47 1.58
N ARG A 31 2.42 -19.00 2.50
CA ARG A 31 1.39 -18.23 3.21
C ARG A 31 1.81 -17.95 4.64
N LEU A 32 1.74 -16.69 5.01
CA LEU A 32 2.00 -16.18 6.34
C LEU A 32 0.72 -15.51 6.88
N ARG A 33 0.68 -15.29 8.17
CA ARG A 33 -0.33 -14.46 8.84
C ARG A 33 0.34 -13.42 9.72
N ALA A 34 -0.33 -12.29 9.93
CA ALA A 34 0.04 -11.33 10.96
C ALA A 34 -0.30 -11.89 12.35
N ASP A 35 0.70 -12.02 13.22
CA ASP A 35 0.52 -12.35 14.63
C ASP A 35 0.69 -11.08 15.47
N VAL A 36 -0.36 -10.67 16.19
CA VAL A 36 -0.37 -9.41 16.94
C VAL A 36 0.42 -9.55 18.22
N LEU A 37 1.45 -8.70 18.37
CA LEU A 37 2.30 -8.61 19.55
C LEU A 37 1.86 -7.48 20.48
N ALA A 38 1.41 -6.36 19.92
CA ALA A 38 0.87 -5.23 20.65
C ALA A 38 -0.11 -4.40 19.81
N THR A 39 -0.98 -3.66 20.49
CA THR A 39 -1.89 -2.70 19.86
C THR A 39 -1.64 -1.32 20.46
N LEU A 40 -1.45 -0.33 19.61
CA LEU A 40 -1.24 1.07 19.94
C LEU A 40 -2.42 1.91 19.40
N PRO A 41 -2.76 3.05 20.03
CA PRO A 41 -3.76 3.97 19.49
C PRO A 41 -3.35 4.52 18.11
N HIS A 42 -4.31 4.74 17.23
CA HIS A 42 -4.12 5.45 15.98
C HIS A 42 -5.21 6.52 15.79
N ASP A 43 -4.88 7.58 15.05
CA ASP A 43 -5.77 8.71 14.82
C ASP A 43 -6.87 8.33 13.81
N THR A 44 -8.11 8.20 14.28
CA THR A 44 -9.26 7.81 13.46
C THR A 44 -9.67 8.85 12.41
N SER A 45 -9.04 10.03 12.38
CA SER A 45 -9.25 11.03 11.33
C SER A 45 -8.29 10.87 10.15
N ALA A 46 -7.31 9.97 10.26
CA ALA A 46 -6.24 9.84 9.29
C ALA A 46 -6.55 8.85 8.17
N PHE A 47 -6.54 9.34 6.94
CA PHE A 47 -6.58 8.49 5.76
C PHE A 47 -5.14 8.10 5.39
N THR A 48 -4.57 7.10 6.07
CA THR A 48 -3.16 6.69 5.94
C THR A 48 -2.81 6.26 4.52
N GLU A 49 -1.81 6.91 3.91
CA GLU A 49 -1.30 6.61 2.56
C GLU A 49 0.18 6.27 2.51
N GLY A 50 0.93 6.52 3.59
CA GLY A 50 2.31 6.09 3.76
C GLY A 50 2.67 6.00 5.22
N LEU A 51 3.46 5.00 5.61
CA LEU A 51 3.89 4.78 6.98
C LEU A 51 5.36 4.38 7.00
N GLU A 52 6.19 5.00 7.85
CA GLU A 52 7.57 4.56 8.03
C GLU A 52 8.03 4.79 9.47
N LEU A 53 8.79 3.86 10.03
CA LEU A 53 9.38 4.00 11.35
C LEU A 53 10.90 4.11 11.24
N ASP A 54 11.43 5.33 11.36
CA ASP A 54 12.87 5.58 11.40
C ASP A 54 13.32 5.82 12.85
N GLY A 55 14.16 4.91 13.35
CA GLY A 55 14.55 4.85 14.75
C GLY A 55 13.34 4.71 15.68
N GLY A 56 13.00 5.78 16.40
CA GLY A 56 11.86 5.84 17.31
C GLY A 56 10.71 6.73 16.85
N THR A 57 10.81 7.30 15.64
CA THR A 57 9.86 8.26 15.08
C THR A 57 9.04 7.59 14.00
N LEU A 58 7.73 7.53 14.21
CA LEU A 58 6.76 7.15 13.19
C LEU A 58 6.46 8.36 12.32
N TYR A 59 6.69 8.21 11.02
CA TYR A 59 6.28 9.11 9.97
C TYR A 59 5.03 8.58 9.31
N GLU A 60 4.11 9.47 8.96
CA GLU A 60 2.88 9.09 8.27
C GLU A 60 2.48 10.17 7.26
N GLY A 61 2.18 9.74 6.05
CA GLY A 61 1.50 10.53 5.02
C GLY A 61 0.01 10.24 5.04
N THR A 62 -0.83 11.28 5.01
CA THR A 62 -2.28 11.14 4.92
C THR A 62 -2.82 11.75 3.64
N GLY A 63 -3.86 11.13 3.12
CA GLY A 63 -4.62 11.58 1.96
C GLY A 63 -5.82 12.45 2.31
N MET A 64 -6.69 12.64 1.32
CA MET A 64 -7.85 13.53 1.23
C MET A 64 -7.50 14.98 0.86
N VAL A 65 -8.03 15.45 -0.27
CA VAL A 65 -7.97 16.86 -0.66
C VAL A 65 -8.60 17.70 0.46
N GLY A 66 -7.89 18.71 0.93
CA GLY A 66 -8.28 19.63 1.99
C GLY A 66 -7.68 19.26 3.36
N SER A 67 -7.24 18.02 3.50
CA SER A 67 -6.86 17.42 4.79
C SER A 67 -5.57 16.59 4.73
N SER A 68 -4.93 16.50 3.56
CA SER A 68 -3.68 15.77 3.40
C SER A 68 -2.58 16.44 4.22
N GLU A 69 -1.74 15.65 4.86
CA GLU A 69 -0.58 16.12 5.61
C GLU A 69 0.53 15.06 5.63
N VAL A 70 1.69 15.48 6.10
CA VAL A 70 2.70 14.56 6.64
C VAL A 70 2.86 14.89 8.12
N ARG A 71 3.01 13.86 8.95
CA ARG A 71 3.16 13.99 10.41
C ARG A 71 4.22 13.05 10.93
N ALA A 72 4.85 13.43 12.04
CA ALA A 72 5.89 12.62 12.66
C ALA A 72 5.85 12.72 14.20
N GLY A 73 6.12 11.60 14.88
CA GLY A 73 6.22 11.53 16.34
C GLY A 73 6.32 10.10 16.86
N PRO A 74 6.21 9.89 18.19
CA PRO A 74 6.26 8.54 18.75
C PRO A 74 5.06 7.69 18.29
N PRO A 75 5.24 6.40 17.95
CA PRO A 75 4.13 5.53 17.57
C PRO A 75 3.14 5.38 18.72
N GLY A 76 1.85 5.48 18.43
CA GLY A 76 0.78 5.38 19.43
C GLY A 76 0.53 6.67 20.24
N ALA A 77 1.23 7.76 19.94
CA ALA A 77 1.05 9.06 20.58
C ALA A 77 0.64 10.13 19.55
N ALA A 78 0.26 11.31 20.05
CA ALA A 78 0.05 12.45 19.16
C ALA A 78 1.38 12.82 18.46
N PRO A 79 1.37 13.09 17.15
CA PRO A 79 2.58 13.50 16.43
C PRO A 79 3.10 14.84 16.98
N ALA A 80 4.42 14.96 17.03
CA ALA A 80 5.13 16.14 17.52
C ALA A 80 5.22 17.25 16.48
N VAL A 81 5.24 16.88 15.20
CA VAL A 81 5.32 17.80 14.05
C VAL A 81 4.36 17.36 12.96
N ARG A 82 3.75 18.34 12.29
CA ARG A 82 2.84 18.14 11.15
C ARG A 82 3.13 19.20 10.10
N ALA A 83 2.97 18.85 8.83
CA ALA A 83 2.98 19.78 7.72
C ALA A 83 1.79 19.49 6.80
N ALA A 84 0.86 20.43 6.74
CA ALA A 84 -0.28 20.34 5.84
C ALA A 84 0.18 20.34 4.37
N LEU A 85 -0.51 19.56 3.56
CA LEU A 85 -0.39 19.54 2.11
C LEU A 85 -1.62 20.26 1.53
N PRO A 86 -1.47 21.49 1.02
CA PRO A 86 -2.62 22.30 0.63
C PRO A 86 -3.28 21.80 -0.66
N ASP A 87 -4.56 22.14 -0.80
CA ASP A 87 -5.32 21.93 -2.03
C ASP A 87 -4.63 22.50 -3.27
N PRO A 88 -4.71 21.81 -4.42
CA PRO A 88 -5.57 20.65 -4.72
C PRO A 88 -4.87 19.29 -4.55
N LEU A 89 -3.81 19.21 -3.75
CA LEU A 89 -2.98 18.01 -3.67
C LEU A 89 -3.61 16.95 -2.77
N PHE A 90 -3.54 15.69 -3.21
CA PHE A 90 -3.84 14.52 -2.40
C PHE A 90 -2.51 13.83 -2.04
N GLY A 91 -2.20 13.73 -0.75
CA GLY A 91 -0.95 13.14 -0.26
C GLY A 91 -1.00 11.62 -0.33
N GLU A 92 0.14 11.01 -0.67
CA GLU A 92 0.28 9.56 -0.83
C GLU A 92 1.48 9.04 -0.02
N GLY A 93 2.09 7.93 -0.45
CA GLY A 93 3.24 7.27 0.16
C GLY A 93 4.39 8.23 0.47
N ILE A 94 5.07 7.93 1.58
CA ILE A 94 6.21 8.67 2.08
C ILE A 94 7.39 7.74 2.28
N THR A 95 8.62 8.26 2.23
CA THR A 95 9.76 7.51 2.80
C THR A 95 10.88 8.42 3.30
N VAL A 96 11.65 7.96 4.28
CA VAL A 96 12.78 8.67 4.89
C VAL A 96 14.10 8.25 4.22
N VAL A 97 14.90 9.24 3.85
CA VAL A 97 16.23 9.07 3.26
C VAL A 97 17.21 9.97 3.99
N GLY A 98 17.85 9.44 5.04
CA GLY A 98 18.75 10.20 5.88
C GLY A 98 18.02 11.37 6.55
N THR A 99 18.42 12.61 6.26
CA THR A 99 17.79 13.82 6.83
C THR A 99 16.58 14.32 6.04
N LYS A 100 16.16 13.59 5.01
CA LYS A 100 15.10 14.00 4.08
C LYS A 100 13.93 13.03 4.15
N LEU A 101 12.75 13.52 3.82
CA LEU A 101 11.56 12.71 3.57
C LEU A 101 11.03 13.01 2.18
N TRP A 102 10.69 11.98 1.43
CA TRP A 102 9.93 12.10 0.19
C TRP A 102 8.46 11.84 0.46
N GLN A 103 7.58 12.63 -0.16
CA GLN A 103 6.12 12.46 -0.12
C GLN A 103 5.58 12.47 -1.54
N LEU A 104 4.80 11.46 -1.91
CA LEU A 104 4.10 11.40 -3.19
C LEU A 104 2.78 12.17 -3.16
N THR A 105 2.25 12.40 -4.36
CA THR A 105 0.89 12.89 -4.56
C THR A 105 0.15 11.98 -5.52
N TRP A 106 -1.16 11.83 -5.38
CA TRP A 106 -1.88 10.81 -6.16
C TRP A 106 -1.85 11.04 -7.67
N GLN A 107 -2.68 11.96 -8.18
CA GLN A 107 -2.81 12.23 -9.61
C GLN A 107 -2.07 13.48 -10.06
N ASN A 108 -1.45 14.21 -9.12
CA ASN A 108 -0.81 15.49 -9.42
C ASN A 108 0.57 15.32 -10.08
N GLY A 109 1.17 14.13 -10.01
CA GLY A 109 2.47 13.85 -10.65
C GLY A 109 3.62 14.61 -10.01
N VAL A 110 3.60 14.80 -8.68
CA VAL A 110 4.62 15.57 -7.95
C VAL A 110 5.10 14.81 -6.73
N ALA A 111 6.42 14.65 -6.60
CA ALA A 111 7.09 14.20 -5.39
C ALA A 111 7.64 15.42 -4.64
N ILE A 112 7.43 15.47 -3.34
CA ILE A 112 7.82 16.58 -2.48
C ILE A 112 8.95 16.09 -1.59
N GLU A 113 10.11 16.74 -1.70
CA GLU A 113 11.23 16.52 -0.78
C GLU A 113 11.06 17.46 0.41
N ARG A 114 11.17 16.92 1.61
CA ARG A 114 11.02 17.63 2.87
C ARG A 114 12.23 17.39 3.76
N ASP A 115 12.47 18.29 4.69
CA ASP A 115 13.35 18.03 5.81
C ASP A 115 12.67 17.05 6.78
N ALA A 116 13.30 15.93 7.12
CA ALA A 116 12.67 14.87 7.91
C ALA A 116 12.42 15.25 9.39
N HIS A 117 13.05 16.31 9.89
CA HIS A 117 12.90 16.73 11.30
C HIS A 117 11.77 17.75 11.46
N THR A 118 11.69 18.69 10.52
CA THR A 118 10.74 19.81 10.56
C THR A 118 9.54 19.62 9.63
N LEU A 119 9.62 18.64 8.71
CA LEU A 119 8.65 18.40 7.62
C LEU A 119 8.50 19.56 6.63
N THR A 120 9.37 20.57 6.73
CA THR A 120 9.40 21.73 5.84
C THR A 120 9.71 21.26 4.42
N GLU A 121 8.90 21.72 3.47
CA GLU A 121 9.15 21.46 2.05
C GLU A 121 10.47 22.10 1.61
N LEU A 122 11.33 21.29 1.00
CA LEU A 122 12.61 21.71 0.43
C LEU A 122 12.49 21.99 -1.06
N ARG A 123 11.79 21.09 -1.78
CA ARG A 123 11.51 21.23 -3.21
C ARG A 123 10.44 20.24 -3.69
N ARG A 124 10.01 20.43 -4.94
CA ARG A 124 9.11 19.53 -5.67
C ARG A 124 9.80 19.01 -6.92
N VAL A 125 9.54 17.76 -7.26
CA VAL A 125 10.02 17.10 -8.48
C VAL A 125 8.84 16.48 -9.22
N PRO A 126 8.64 16.80 -10.51
CA PRO A 126 7.58 16.17 -11.29
C PRO A 126 7.90 14.71 -11.61
N TYR A 127 6.86 13.89 -11.71
CA TYR A 127 6.92 12.53 -12.27
C TYR A 127 5.68 12.24 -13.12
N GLU A 128 5.79 11.22 -13.98
CA GLU A 128 4.69 10.77 -14.83
C GLU A 128 3.83 9.72 -14.13
N GLY A 129 2.52 9.78 -14.38
CA GLY A 129 1.54 8.83 -13.85
C GLY A 129 1.12 9.11 -12.41
N GLU A 130 0.43 8.14 -11.80
CA GLU A 130 0.04 8.21 -10.40
C GLU A 130 1.18 7.80 -9.46
N GLY A 131 1.11 8.23 -8.20
CA GLY A 131 1.94 7.74 -7.11
C GLY A 131 1.11 7.22 -5.95
N TRP A 132 1.44 6.03 -5.45
CA TRP A 132 0.70 5.36 -4.38
C TRP A 132 1.67 5.14 -3.20
N GLY A 133 2.33 3.99 -3.09
CA GLY A 133 3.34 3.73 -2.06
C GLY A 133 4.76 4.11 -2.45
N LEU A 134 5.59 4.37 -1.44
CA LEU A 134 7.01 4.70 -1.58
C LEU A 134 7.79 4.08 -0.43
N CYS A 135 8.93 3.43 -0.70
CA CYS A 135 9.87 3.03 0.35
C CYS A 135 11.32 3.18 -0.12
N HIS A 136 12.24 3.28 0.84
CA HIS A 136 13.66 3.46 0.57
C HIS A 136 14.42 2.12 0.67
N GLN A 137 15.01 1.69 -0.44
CA GLN A 137 15.82 0.48 -0.51
C GLN A 137 17.27 0.83 -0.84
N ARG A 138 18.14 0.85 0.18
CA ARG A 138 19.60 1.06 0.08
C ARG A 138 20.00 2.36 -0.63
N ASP A 139 20.10 2.32 -1.97
CA ASP A 139 20.59 3.38 -2.85
C ASP A 139 19.52 3.87 -3.83
N ARG A 140 18.27 3.39 -3.70
CA ARG A 140 17.14 3.74 -4.55
C ARG A 140 15.84 3.83 -3.76
N LEU A 141 14.87 4.52 -4.32
CA LEU A 141 13.47 4.46 -3.88
C LEU A 141 12.74 3.41 -4.71
N VAL A 142 11.73 2.79 -4.11
CA VAL A 142 10.78 1.91 -4.78
C VAL A 142 9.40 2.55 -4.69
N MET A 143 8.73 2.73 -5.83
CA MET A 143 7.43 3.40 -5.92
C MET A 143 6.41 2.49 -6.60
N SER A 144 5.22 2.39 -6.03
CA SER A 144 4.04 1.79 -6.65
C SER A 144 3.10 2.86 -7.18
N ASN A 145 2.14 2.44 -8.02
CA ASN A 145 1.14 3.32 -8.62
C ASN A 145 -0.20 2.62 -8.86
N GLY A 146 -0.52 1.59 -8.07
CA GLY A 146 -1.71 0.76 -8.24
C GLY A 146 -1.65 -0.24 -9.41
N SER A 147 -0.63 -0.20 -10.27
CA SER A 147 -0.39 -1.24 -11.27
C SER A 147 0.41 -2.41 -10.70
N SER A 148 0.71 -3.42 -11.52
CA SER A 148 1.61 -4.52 -11.17
C SER A 148 3.09 -4.21 -11.27
N ARG A 149 3.47 -2.94 -11.50
CA ARG A 149 4.87 -2.52 -11.64
C ARG A 149 5.32 -1.72 -10.43
N LEU A 150 6.52 -2.06 -9.97
CA LEU A 150 7.30 -1.20 -9.07
C LEU A 150 8.31 -0.42 -9.91
N THR A 151 8.39 0.89 -9.68
CA THR A 151 9.36 1.79 -10.33
C THR A 151 10.48 2.11 -9.37
N PHE A 152 11.72 1.90 -9.80
CA PHE A 152 12.89 2.33 -9.05
C PHE A 152 13.20 3.78 -9.36
N ARG A 153 13.54 4.56 -8.35
CA ARG A 153 13.88 5.98 -8.52
C ARG A 153 15.14 6.37 -7.78
N ASP A 154 15.85 7.32 -8.35
CA ASP A 154 17.04 7.91 -7.74
C ASP A 154 16.65 8.71 -6.49
N PRO A 155 17.28 8.48 -5.33
CA PRO A 155 16.86 9.11 -4.08
C PRO A 155 17.25 10.60 -4.00
N VAL A 156 18.08 11.08 -4.93
CA VAL A 156 18.56 12.47 -4.98
C VAL A 156 17.82 13.28 -6.05
N THR A 157 17.43 12.68 -7.17
CA THR A 157 16.82 13.39 -8.30
C THR A 157 15.38 12.98 -8.55
N PHE A 158 14.94 11.87 -7.96
CA PHE A 158 13.65 11.22 -8.19
C PHE A 158 13.45 10.68 -9.62
N ALA A 159 14.51 10.71 -10.44
CA ALA A 159 14.50 10.20 -11.80
C ALA A 159 14.27 8.67 -11.82
N PRO A 160 13.53 8.12 -12.80
CA PRO A 160 13.34 6.69 -12.92
C PRO A 160 14.66 5.98 -13.24
N LEU A 161 14.94 4.90 -12.53
CA LEU A 161 16.12 4.04 -12.71
C LEU A 161 15.78 2.72 -13.40
N GLY A 162 14.51 2.33 -13.39
CA GLY A 162 14.05 1.07 -13.96
C GLY A 162 12.69 0.68 -13.40
N THR A 163 12.19 -0.47 -13.83
CA THR A 163 10.95 -1.04 -13.32
C THR A 163 11.07 -2.55 -13.20
N VAL A 164 10.25 -3.13 -12.33
CA VAL A 164 10.07 -4.58 -12.22
C VAL A 164 8.58 -4.89 -12.17
N THR A 165 8.16 -6.01 -12.75
CA THR A 165 6.77 -6.47 -12.71
C THR A 165 6.61 -7.50 -11.59
N VAL A 166 5.66 -7.26 -10.69
CA VAL A 166 5.36 -8.14 -9.56
C VAL A 166 4.56 -9.35 -10.04
N HIS A 167 5.06 -10.55 -9.72
CA HIS A 167 4.50 -11.80 -10.24
C HIS A 167 4.76 -13.02 -9.35
N ALA A 168 3.97 -14.08 -9.57
CA ALA A 168 4.22 -15.43 -9.09
C ALA A 168 3.96 -16.39 -10.25
N GLY A 169 5.03 -16.98 -10.80
CA GLY A 169 4.96 -17.70 -12.07
C GLY A 169 4.39 -16.81 -13.18
N ASN A 170 3.28 -17.20 -13.79
CA ASN A 170 2.63 -16.44 -14.87
C ASN A 170 1.58 -15.42 -14.38
N GLN A 171 1.30 -15.37 -13.08
CA GLN A 171 0.32 -14.45 -12.51
C GLN A 171 0.99 -13.15 -12.09
N THR A 172 0.41 -12.01 -12.46
CA THR A 172 0.81 -10.69 -11.94
C THR A 172 -0.14 -10.21 -10.85
N PHE A 173 0.33 -9.31 -9.99
CA PHE A 173 -0.45 -8.71 -8.90
C PHE A 173 -0.58 -7.20 -9.15
N ASP A 174 -1.79 -6.69 -9.32
CA ASP A 174 -2.07 -5.25 -9.41
C ASP A 174 -2.52 -4.69 -8.05
N GLN A 175 -2.93 -3.42 -8.04
CA GLN A 175 -3.37 -2.70 -6.84
C GLN A 175 -2.31 -2.61 -5.73
N LEU A 176 -1.04 -2.63 -6.13
CA LEU A 176 0.08 -2.39 -5.22
C LEU A 176 -0.02 -0.96 -4.68
N ASN A 177 -0.24 -0.86 -3.38
CA ASN A 177 -0.47 0.40 -2.69
C ASN A 177 0.74 0.75 -1.82
N GLU A 178 0.55 1.00 -0.53
CA GLU A 178 1.63 1.34 0.39
C GLU A 178 2.73 0.28 0.42
N LEU A 179 3.98 0.74 0.56
CA LEU A 179 5.18 -0.08 0.45
C LEU A 179 6.07 0.09 1.69
N GLU A 180 6.75 -1.01 2.07
CA GLU A 180 7.85 -0.97 3.03
C GLU A 180 9.05 -1.79 2.55
N CYS A 181 10.26 -1.25 2.69
CA CYS A 181 11.48 -1.83 2.14
C CYS A 181 12.34 -2.45 3.25
N VAL A 182 12.54 -3.78 3.25
CA VAL A 182 13.39 -4.47 4.25
C VAL A 182 14.46 -5.30 3.54
N GLY A 183 15.69 -4.80 3.53
CA GLY A 183 16.80 -5.49 2.87
C GLY A 183 16.59 -5.63 1.36
N GLY A 184 16.45 -6.85 0.87
CA GLY A 184 16.15 -7.14 -0.54
C GLY A 184 14.67 -7.08 -0.88
N ASP A 185 13.80 -7.09 0.14
CA ASP A 185 12.37 -7.31 -0.03
C ASP A 185 11.60 -6.00 -0.02
N VAL A 186 10.47 -5.99 -0.73
CA VAL A 186 9.44 -4.97 -0.67
C VAL A 186 8.17 -5.62 -0.16
N TYR A 187 7.64 -5.10 0.93
CA TYR A 187 6.31 -5.41 1.43
C TYR A 187 5.33 -4.45 0.78
N ALA A 188 4.21 -4.96 0.25
CA ALA A 188 3.23 -4.13 -0.42
C ALA A 188 1.82 -4.47 0.04
N ASN A 189 1.05 -3.47 0.47
CA ASN A 189 -0.40 -3.62 0.59
C ASN A 189 -1.01 -3.85 -0.80
N VAL A 190 -2.03 -4.72 -0.87
CA VAL A 190 -2.88 -4.84 -2.05
C VAL A 190 -4.21 -4.18 -1.75
N TRP A 191 -4.51 -3.08 -2.44
CA TRP A 191 -5.66 -2.23 -2.16
C TRP A 191 -6.98 -3.01 -2.21
N GLN A 192 -7.91 -2.64 -1.33
CA GLN A 192 -9.20 -3.32 -1.09
C GLN A 192 -9.11 -4.78 -0.62
N THR A 193 -7.95 -5.23 -0.16
CA THR A 193 -7.77 -6.55 0.45
C THR A 193 -7.07 -6.44 1.81
N ASP A 194 -7.15 -7.52 2.60
CA ASP A 194 -6.34 -7.68 3.81
C ASP A 194 -5.01 -8.42 3.51
N THR A 195 -4.51 -8.36 2.27
CA THR A 195 -3.29 -9.07 1.85
C THR A 195 -2.10 -8.12 1.76
N ILE A 196 -0.97 -8.57 2.28
CA ILE A 196 0.35 -7.96 2.06
C ILE A 196 1.20 -8.95 1.25
N LEU A 197 1.87 -8.47 0.20
CA LEU A 197 2.86 -9.25 -0.54
C LEU A 197 4.23 -9.04 0.06
N ARG A 198 5.06 -10.08 0.16
CA ARG A 198 6.52 -9.94 0.27
C ARG A 198 7.12 -10.23 -1.10
N ILE A 199 7.84 -9.27 -1.65
CA ILE A 199 8.31 -9.27 -3.04
C ILE A 199 9.83 -9.15 -3.04
N ASP A 200 10.54 -10.05 -3.73
CA ASP A 200 11.96 -9.82 -4.03
C ASP A 200 12.07 -8.64 -5.00
N ALA A 201 12.73 -7.56 -4.57
CA ALA A 201 12.78 -6.34 -5.37
C ALA A 201 13.61 -6.49 -6.65
N ALA A 202 14.52 -7.46 -6.72
CA ALA A 202 15.38 -7.63 -7.89
C ALA A 202 14.64 -8.27 -9.07
N SER A 203 13.82 -9.29 -8.79
CA SER A 203 13.10 -10.09 -9.79
C SER A 203 11.62 -9.72 -9.91
N GLY A 204 11.01 -9.19 -8.85
CA GLY A 204 9.57 -8.99 -8.73
C GLY A 204 8.81 -10.26 -8.34
N GLU A 205 9.50 -11.34 -7.97
CA GLU A 205 8.87 -12.58 -7.52
C GLU A 205 8.20 -12.37 -6.15
N VAL A 206 6.93 -12.78 -6.03
CA VAL A 206 6.22 -12.80 -4.75
C VAL A 206 6.66 -14.02 -3.97
N GLU A 207 7.41 -13.77 -2.89
CA GLU A 207 7.97 -14.80 -2.02
C GLU A 207 7.08 -15.18 -0.85
N ALA A 208 6.06 -14.39 -0.54
CA ALA A 208 5.01 -14.74 0.41
C ALA A 208 3.74 -13.92 0.21
N LEU A 209 2.60 -14.54 0.52
CA LEU A 209 1.32 -13.87 0.74
C LEU A 209 1.05 -13.83 2.25
N ILE A 210 0.90 -12.63 2.79
CA ILE A 210 0.67 -12.39 4.22
C ILE A 210 -0.80 -12.01 4.40
N ASP A 211 -1.52 -12.82 5.18
CA ASP A 211 -2.91 -12.54 5.60
C ASP A 211 -2.89 -11.63 6.84
N ALA A 212 -3.37 -10.40 6.66
CA ALA A 212 -3.56 -9.41 7.72
C ALA A 212 -5.05 -9.19 8.05
N SER A 213 -5.92 -10.14 7.71
CA SER A 213 -7.33 -10.09 8.06
C SER A 213 -7.54 -10.30 9.57
N GLY A 214 -8.69 -9.86 10.07
CA GLY A 214 -9.06 -10.08 11.48
C GLY A 214 -8.36 -9.17 12.50
N LEU A 215 -7.54 -8.20 12.06
CA LEU A 215 -6.90 -7.23 12.96
C LEU A 215 -7.92 -6.33 13.69
N LEU A 216 -8.96 -5.89 12.98
CA LEU A 216 -10.05 -5.11 13.55
C LEU A 216 -11.17 -6.00 14.11
N THR A 217 -11.88 -5.51 15.13
CA THR A 217 -13.20 -6.04 15.51
C THR A 217 -14.27 -5.61 14.50
N ASP A 218 -15.44 -6.26 14.49
CA ASP A 218 -16.56 -5.89 13.61
C ASP A 218 -17.02 -4.44 13.81
N ALA A 219 -17.03 -3.96 15.05
CA ALA A 219 -17.42 -2.59 15.37
C ALA A 219 -16.39 -1.58 14.83
N GLN A 220 -15.09 -1.88 14.93
CA GLN A 220 -14.04 -1.03 14.40
C GLN A 220 -14.06 -1.02 12.85
N ARG A 221 -14.28 -2.18 12.21
CA ARG A 221 -14.42 -2.28 10.75
C ARG A 221 -15.52 -1.39 10.18
N GLN A 222 -16.61 -1.14 10.92
CA GLN A 222 -17.70 -0.27 10.47
C GLN A 222 -17.32 1.22 10.45
N GLN A 223 -16.26 1.61 11.15
CA GLN A 223 -15.80 3.00 11.26
C GLN A 223 -14.48 3.24 10.50
N ALA A 224 -13.80 2.16 10.14
CA ALA A 224 -12.58 2.14 9.37
C ALA A 224 -12.87 1.99 7.87
N ASP A 225 -11.86 2.29 7.06
CA ASP A 225 -11.77 1.91 5.65
C ASP A 225 -10.75 0.76 5.55
N VAL A 226 -10.00 0.65 4.45
CA VAL A 226 -9.13 -0.49 4.15
C VAL A 226 -7.79 -0.51 4.91
N LEU A 227 -7.19 -1.69 5.00
CA LEU A 227 -5.78 -1.90 5.37
C LEU A 227 -4.87 -1.09 4.44
N ASN A 228 -3.98 -0.27 5.01
CA ASN A 228 -2.96 0.49 4.28
C ASN A 228 -1.95 1.12 5.27
N GLY A 229 -0.65 0.88 5.09
CA GLY A 229 0.41 1.36 5.96
C GLY A 229 1.17 0.21 6.62
N ILE A 230 2.46 0.11 6.29
CA ILE A 230 3.39 -0.92 6.76
C ILE A 230 4.68 -0.21 7.18
N ALA A 231 5.16 -0.45 8.39
CA ALA A 231 6.48 0.07 8.80
C ALA A 231 7.27 -1.02 9.52
N ALA A 232 8.47 -1.32 9.08
CA ALA A 232 9.36 -2.25 9.74
C ALA A 232 9.86 -1.64 11.06
N VAL A 233 9.99 -2.48 12.08
CA VAL A 233 10.55 -2.06 13.37
C VAL A 233 12.08 -2.19 13.32
N PRO A 234 12.85 -1.09 13.44
CA PRO A 234 14.29 -1.14 13.28
C PRO A 234 14.98 -2.14 14.21
N GLY A 235 15.80 -3.02 13.64
CA GLY A 235 16.59 -4.01 14.39
C GLY A 235 15.82 -5.26 14.81
N THR A 236 14.59 -5.47 14.35
CA THR A 236 13.79 -6.68 14.62
C THR A 236 13.22 -7.28 13.34
N ASP A 237 12.41 -8.34 13.47
CA ASP A 237 11.62 -8.95 12.38
C ASP A 237 10.11 -8.64 12.52
N GLU A 238 9.81 -7.50 13.13
CA GLU A 238 8.45 -7.07 13.47
C GLU A 238 8.06 -5.84 12.64
N PHE A 239 6.76 -5.61 12.52
CA PHE A 239 6.19 -4.55 11.71
C PHE A 239 5.09 -3.82 12.49
N LEU A 240 4.84 -2.57 12.12
CA LEU A 240 3.61 -1.85 12.44
C LEU A 240 2.68 -1.92 11.23
N LEU A 241 1.42 -2.25 11.47
CA LEU A 241 0.35 -2.22 10.47
C LEU A 241 -0.77 -1.30 10.93
N THR A 242 -1.37 -0.57 10.00
CA THR A 242 -2.62 0.17 10.24
C THR A 242 -3.46 0.25 8.97
N GLY A 243 -4.42 1.16 8.95
CA GLY A 243 -5.24 1.41 7.79
C GLY A 243 -5.94 2.75 7.85
N LYS A 244 -6.67 3.02 6.79
CA LYS A 244 -7.36 4.29 6.57
C LYS A 244 -8.50 4.44 7.58
N TYR A 245 -8.44 5.47 8.41
CA TYR A 245 -9.33 5.73 9.54
C TYR A 245 -9.31 4.62 10.63
N TRP A 246 -8.28 3.78 10.67
CA TRP A 246 -8.19 2.73 11.69
C TRP A 246 -7.96 3.34 13.08
N PRO A 247 -8.59 2.82 14.14
CA PRO A 247 -8.39 3.29 15.51
C PRO A 247 -7.09 2.76 16.15
N SER A 248 -6.38 1.86 15.45
CA SER A 248 -5.24 1.13 16.00
C SER A 248 -4.08 1.01 15.01
N LEU A 249 -2.87 1.06 15.58
CA LEU A 249 -1.62 0.57 15.00
C LEU A 249 -1.32 -0.79 15.66
N PHE A 250 -1.07 -1.81 14.85
CA PHE A 250 -0.76 -3.16 15.32
C PHE A 250 0.72 -3.44 15.15
N ARG A 251 1.42 -3.73 16.24
CA ARG A 251 2.76 -4.32 16.18
C ARG A 251 2.60 -5.81 15.96
N VAL A 252 3.14 -6.33 14.87
CA VAL A 252 2.94 -7.70 14.42
C VAL A 252 4.25 -8.38 14.07
N LYS A 253 4.20 -9.71 14.03
CA LYS A 253 5.21 -10.55 13.39
C LYS A 253 4.54 -11.41 12.32
N PHE A 254 5.19 -11.59 11.17
CA PHE A 254 4.68 -12.49 10.14
C PHE A 254 5.14 -13.92 10.41
N VAL A 255 4.18 -14.83 10.60
CA VAL A 255 4.44 -16.23 10.95
C VAL A 255 3.76 -17.16 9.96
N ALA A 256 4.31 -18.36 9.76
CA ALA A 256 3.71 -19.35 8.87
C ALA A 256 2.29 -19.72 9.30
N THR A 257 1.39 -19.88 8.34
CA THR A 257 0.07 -20.48 8.61
C THR A 257 0.26 -21.97 8.90
N SER A 258 -0.09 -22.40 10.10
CA SER A 258 -0.15 -23.80 10.51
C SER A 258 -1.30 -24.55 9.85
#